data_AF-A0A7X1F7D5-F1
#
_entry.id   AF-A0A7X1F7D5-F1
#
_cell.length_a   1.000
_cell.length_b   1.000
_cell.length_c   1.000
_cell.angle_alpha   90.00
_cell.angle_beta   90.00
_cell.angle_gamma   90.00
#
_symmetry.space_group_name_H-M   'P 1'
#
loop_
_entity.id
_entity.type
_entity.pdbx_description
1 polymer ?
#
loop_
_entity_poly.entity_id
_entity_poly.type
_entity_poly.pdbx_seq_one_letter_code
_entity_poly.pdbx_strand_id
1 'polypeptide(L)'
;MLWALVMAAGMSDDAFARVLRQAPPDLRAVVERRLGCNHWGGEEPYDAERAAQIRDAAARLKCRSLERDEARMRSRYARRPAWLKLLRAAADRDG
;
A
#
# COMPACT_ATOMS: atom_id res chain seq x y z
N MET A 1 23.28 -8.22 -27.95
CA MET A 1 23.06 -7.16 -26.94
C MET A 1 22.21 -7.76 -25.84
N LEU A 2 22.83 -8.08 -24.69
CA LEU A 2 22.12 -8.66 -23.55
C LEU A 2 21.12 -7.64 -23.01
N TRP A 3 19.82 -7.87 -23.23
CA TRP A 3 18.78 -7.21 -22.45
C TRP A 3 18.77 -7.86 -21.07
N ALA A 4 19.42 -7.21 -20.11
CA ALA A 4 19.30 -7.58 -18.71
C ALA A 4 17.85 -7.32 -18.28
N LEU A 5 17.09 -8.42 -18.11
CA LEU A 5 15.83 -8.42 -17.38
C LEU A 5 16.11 -7.98 -15.95
N VAL A 6 15.85 -6.71 -15.64
CA VAL A 6 15.69 -6.27 -14.25
C VAL A 6 14.37 -6.86 -13.78
N MET A 7 14.42 -8.08 -13.24
CA MET A 7 13.30 -8.61 -12.45
C MET A 7 13.17 -7.70 -11.23
N ALA A 8 12.11 -6.89 -11.17
CA ALA A 8 11.83 -6.04 -10.02
C ALA A 8 11.82 -6.92 -8.76
N ALA A 9 12.58 -6.49 -7.74
CA ALA A 9 12.68 -7.14 -6.43
C ALA A 9 11.38 -6.99 -5.60
N GLY A 10 10.24 -7.33 -6.20
CA GLY A 10 8.92 -7.30 -5.58
C GLY A 10 8.64 -8.55 -4.76
N MET A 11 7.87 -8.39 -3.69
CA MET A 11 7.30 -9.53 -2.97
C MET A 11 6.16 -10.12 -3.82
N SER A 12 6.18 -11.43 -4.10
CA SER A 12 5.04 -12.09 -4.78
C SER A 12 3.76 -11.96 -3.96
N ASP A 13 2.59 -12.12 -4.61
CA ASP A 13 1.29 -11.94 -3.94
C ASP A 13 1.05 -12.95 -2.83
N ASP A 14 1.42 -14.23 -3.03
CA ASP A 14 1.33 -15.25 -1.98
C ASP A 14 2.22 -14.93 -0.78
N ALA A 15 3.43 -14.41 -1.02
CA ALA A 15 4.33 -14.00 0.05
C ALA A 15 3.76 -12.78 0.77
N PHE A 16 3.21 -11.82 0.04
CA PHE A 16 2.57 -10.63 0.61
C PHE A 16 1.38 -10.99 1.48
N ALA A 17 0.43 -11.79 0.96
CA ALA A 17 -0.75 -12.21 1.70
C ALA A 17 -0.38 -12.98 2.98
N ARG A 18 0.64 -13.84 2.92
CA ARG A 18 1.14 -14.59 4.08
C ARG A 18 1.73 -13.67 5.15
N VAL A 19 2.61 -12.75 4.75
CA VAL A 19 3.25 -11.80 5.67
C VAL A 19 2.21 -10.83 6.26
N LEU A 20 1.25 -10.37 5.46
CA LEU A 20 0.15 -9.52 5.91
C LEU A 20 -0.73 -10.20 6.98
N ARG A 21 -1.05 -11.49 6.80
CA ARG A 21 -1.81 -12.25 7.82
C ARG A 21 -1.08 -12.35 9.15
N GLN A 22 0.25 -12.38 9.13
CA GLN A 22 1.09 -12.46 10.32
C GLN A 22 1.45 -11.09 10.92
N ALA A 23 1.15 -10.00 10.20
CA ALA A 23 1.48 -8.65 10.64
C ALA A 23 0.71 -8.27 11.92
N PRO A 24 1.33 -7.48 12.81
CA PRO A 24 0.63 -6.85 13.92
C PRO A 24 -0.60 -6.07 13.42
N PRO A 25 -1.70 -6.01 14.21
CA PRO A 25 -2.95 -5.39 13.74
C PRO A 25 -2.82 -3.94 13.28
N ASP A 26 -1.96 -3.14 13.91
CA ASP A 26 -1.73 -1.74 13.54
C ASP A 26 -1.00 -1.60 12.20
N LEU A 27 0.00 -2.45 11.97
CA LEU A 27 0.72 -2.52 10.69
C LEU A 27 -0.21 -2.98 9.57
N ARG A 28 -0.99 -4.04 9.81
CA ARG A 28 -1.97 -4.55 8.85
C ARG A 28 -2.98 -3.48 8.45
N ALA A 29 -3.52 -2.73 9.41
CA ALA A 29 -4.46 -1.65 9.14
C ALA A 29 -3.88 -0.54 8.25
N VAL A 30 -2.60 -0.19 8.44
CA VAL A 30 -1.92 0.80 7.56
C VAL A 30 -1.71 0.24 6.16
N VAL A 31 -1.31 -1.03 6.05
CA VAL A 31 -1.11 -1.71 4.75
C VAL A 31 -2.42 -1.83 3.97
N GLU A 32 -3.50 -2.30 4.60
CA GLU A 32 -4.81 -2.41 3.95
C GLU A 32 -5.32 -1.04 3.47
N ARG A 33 -5.10 0.00 4.27
CA ARG A 33 -5.44 1.37 3.90
C ARG A 33 -4.59 1.89 2.73
N ARG A 34 -3.30 1.52 2.65
CA ARG A 34 -2.46 1.82 1.48
C ARG A 34 -3.01 1.17 0.23
N LEU A 35 -3.38 -0.11 0.27
CA LEU A 35 -3.98 -0.79 -0.87
C LEU A 35 -5.28 -0.11 -1.31
N GLY A 36 -6.14 0.26 -0.36
CA GLY A 36 -7.35 1.03 -0.67
C GLY A 36 -7.06 2.40 -1.30
N CYS A 37 -6.06 3.13 -0.79
CA CYS A 37 -5.69 4.43 -1.37
C CYS A 37 -5.06 4.29 -2.76
N ASN A 38 -4.31 3.21 -3.01
CA ASN A 38 -3.76 2.93 -4.34
C ASN A 38 -4.89 2.58 -5.33
N HIS A 39 -5.85 1.75 -4.91
CA HIS A 39 -7.04 1.43 -5.71
C HIS A 39 -7.79 2.69 -6.12
N TRP A 40 -8.30 3.47 -5.15
CA TRP A 40 -9.07 4.68 -5.46
C TRP A 40 -8.26 5.79 -6.10
N GLY A 41 -6.94 5.84 -5.87
CA GLY A 41 -6.04 6.83 -6.46
C GLY A 41 -5.70 6.56 -7.93
N GLY A 42 -5.85 5.32 -8.39
CA GLY A 42 -5.66 4.93 -9.79
C GLY A 42 -6.92 5.04 -10.66
N GLU A 43 -8.07 5.34 -10.05
CA GLU A 43 -9.36 5.40 -10.74
C GLU A 43 -9.59 6.73 -11.46
N GLU A 44 -10.18 6.67 -12.67
CA GLU A 44 -10.47 7.86 -13.46
C GLU A 44 -11.81 8.50 -13.03
N PRO A 45 -11.87 9.83 -12.81
CA PRO A 45 -13.11 10.55 -12.50
C PRO A 45 -13.87 10.92 -13.79
N TYR A 46 -14.26 9.93 -14.59
CA TYR A 46 -14.85 10.15 -15.93
C TYR A 46 -16.22 10.84 -15.92
N ASP A 47 -16.90 10.85 -14.77
CA ASP A 47 -18.10 11.65 -14.54
C ASP A 47 -18.18 12.19 -13.11
N ALA A 48 -19.20 13.01 -12.84
CA ALA A 48 -19.38 13.66 -11.55
C ALA A 48 -19.69 12.66 -10.41
N GLU A 49 -20.37 11.56 -10.70
CA GLU A 49 -20.70 10.54 -9.71
C GLU A 49 -19.45 9.78 -9.30
N ARG A 50 -18.68 9.30 -10.28
CA ARG A 50 -17.42 8.60 -10.05
C ARG A 50 -16.42 9.50 -9.33
N ALA A 51 -16.34 10.77 -9.70
CA ALA A 51 -15.51 11.75 -9.01
C ALA A 51 -15.92 11.91 -7.53
N ALA A 52 -17.22 11.85 -7.20
CA ALA A 52 -17.69 11.90 -5.82
C ALA A 52 -17.30 10.63 -5.05
N GLN A 53 -17.49 9.44 -5.64
CA GLN A 53 -17.08 8.17 -5.04
C GLN A 53 -15.58 8.14 -4.70
N ILE A 54 -14.72 8.58 -5.63
CA ILE A 54 -13.27 8.64 -5.42
C ILE A 54 -12.93 9.58 -4.25
N ARG A 55 -13.53 10.78 -4.20
CA ARG A 55 -13.29 11.75 -3.12
C ARG A 55 -13.72 11.19 -1.76
N ASP A 56 -14.91 10.59 -1.70
CA ASP A 56 -15.46 10.05 -0.46
C ASP A 56 -14.64 8.86 0.05
N ALA A 57 -14.21 7.99 -0.87
CA ALA A 57 -13.32 6.89 -0.53
C ALA A 57 -11.96 7.39 -0.02
N ALA A 58 -11.33 8.35 -0.71
CA ALA A 58 -10.07 8.93 -0.29
C ALA A 58 -10.16 9.62 1.08
N ALA A 59 -11.29 10.28 1.37
CA ALA A 59 -11.56 10.91 2.68
C ALA A 59 -11.76 9.86 3.78
N ARG A 60 -12.60 8.85 3.55
CA ARG A 60 -12.88 7.76 4.49
C ARG A 60 -11.62 6.95 4.82
N LEU A 61 -10.80 6.66 3.80
CA LEU A 61 -9.51 5.99 3.94
C LEU A 61 -8.42 6.93 4.47
N LYS A 62 -8.68 8.22 4.66
CA LYS A 62 -7.70 9.20 5.16
C LYS A 62 -6.40 9.18 4.34
N CYS A 63 -6.49 9.08 3.01
CA CYS A 63 -5.31 8.95 2.15
C CYS A 63 -4.32 10.13 2.31
N ARG A 64 -4.82 11.32 2.67
CA ARG A 64 -3.98 12.51 2.98
C ARG A 64 -3.02 12.32 4.16
N SER A 65 -3.32 11.43 5.12
CA SER A 65 -2.45 11.18 6.28
C SER A 65 -1.64 9.89 6.17
N LEU A 66 -1.82 9.13 5.10
CA LEU A 66 -1.27 7.77 4.99
C LEU A 66 0.26 7.75 5.08
N GLU A 67 0.96 8.65 4.40
CA GLU A 67 2.43 8.71 4.42
C GLU A 67 3.01 8.95 5.81
N ARG A 68 2.38 9.85 6.59
CA ARG A 68 2.77 10.10 7.98
C ARG A 68 2.58 8.86 8.85
N ASP A 69 1.48 8.16 8.65
CA ASP A 69 1.17 6.96 9.41
C ASP A 69 2.10 5.80 9.03
N GLU A 70 2.49 5.69 7.75
CA GLU A 70 3.52 4.75 7.30
C GLU A 70 4.91 5.10 7.87
N ALA A 71 5.28 6.37 7.91
CA ALA A 71 6.53 6.80 8.54
C ALA A 71 6.56 6.39 10.02
N ARG A 72 5.44 6.55 10.74
CA ARG A 72 5.30 6.06 12.12
C ARG A 72 5.49 4.54 12.21
N MET A 73 4.93 3.77 11.27
CA MET A 73 5.13 2.32 11.23
C MET A 73 6.59 1.93 10.93
N ARG A 74 7.26 2.64 10.01
CA ARG A 74 8.69 2.43 9.72
C ARG A 74 9.54 2.66 10.96
N SER A 75 9.28 3.72 11.75
CA SER A 75 9.97 3.96 13.03
C SER A 75 9.65 2.88 14.07
N ARG A 76 8.38 2.52 14.25
CA ARG A 76 7.95 1.49 15.23
C ARG A 76 8.57 0.12 14.94
N TYR A 77 8.67 -0.25 13.66
CA TYR A 77 9.15 -1.55 13.21
C TYR A 77 10.56 -1.53 12.60
N ALA A 78 11.37 -0.51 12.93
CA ALA A 78 12.68 -0.28 12.30
C ALA A 78 13.65 -1.49 12.36
N ARG A 79 13.54 -2.34 13.39
CA ARG A 79 14.38 -3.55 13.55
C ARG A 79 13.71 -4.84 13.04
N ARG A 80 12.65 -4.73 12.25
CA ARG A 80 11.87 -5.87 11.75
C ARG A 80 11.82 -5.81 10.20
N PRO A 81 12.81 -6.39 9.51
CA PRO A 81 12.94 -6.24 8.05
C PRO A 81 11.72 -6.77 7.28
N ALA A 82 11.05 -7.82 7.78
CA ALA A 82 9.82 -8.35 7.17
C ALA A 82 8.70 -7.29 7.09
N TRP A 83 8.55 -6.47 8.14
CA TRP A 83 7.53 -5.42 8.21
C TRP A 83 7.87 -4.22 7.33
N LEU A 84 9.14 -3.85 7.26
CA LEU A 84 9.60 -2.81 6.32
C LEU A 84 9.41 -3.25 4.87
N LYS A 85 9.71 -4.53 4.57
CA LYS A 85 9.45 -5.10 3.24
C LYS A 85 7.96 -5.14 2.91
N LEU A 86 7.10 -5.47 3.88
CA LEU A 86 5.64 -5.43 3.71
C LEU A 86 5.14 -4.02 3.37
N LEU A 87 5.58 -2.99 4.11
CA LEU A 87 5.21 -1.59 3.84
C LEU A 87 5.64 -1.14 2.45
N ARG A 88 6.88 -1.46 2.05
CA ARG A 88 7.37 -1.15 0.71
C ARG A 88 6.56 -1.88 -0.36
N ALA A 89 6.33 -3.17 -0.17
CA ALA A 89 5.57 -3.99 -1.10
C ALA A 89 4.09 -3.55 -1.23
N ALA A 90 3.51 -2.94 -0.20
CA ALA A 90 2.18 -2.33 -0.28
C ALA A 90 2.20 -1.00 -1.04
N ALA A 91 3.24 -0.19 -0.87
CA ALA A 91 3.40 1.08 -1.59
C ALA A 91 3.58 0.86 -3.11
N ASP A 92 4.30 -0.19 -3.49
CA ASP A 92 4.62 -0.52 -4.89
C ASP A 92 3.49 -1.28 -5.63
N ARG A 93 2.37 -1.60 -4.95
CA ARG A 93 1.24 -2.32 -5.54
C ARG A 93 0.21 -1.35 -6.09
N ASP A 94 -0.10 -1.47 -7.37
CA ASP A 94 -1.33 -0.90 -7.91
C ASP A 94 -2.54 -1.58 -7.28
N GLY A 95 -3.62 -0.83 -7.05
CA GLY A 95 -4.85 -1.33 -6.43
C GLY A 95 -5.94 -1.64 -7.43
#